data_AF-A0A5M7Q910-F1
#
_entry.id   AF-A0A5M7Q910-F1
#
_cell.length_a   1.000
_cell.length_b   1.000
_cell.length_c   1.000
_cell.angle_alpha   90.00
_cell.angle_beta   90.00
_cell.angle_gamma   90.00
#
_symmetry.space_group_name_H-M   'P 1'
#
loop_
_entity.id
_entity.type
_entity.pdbx_description
1 polymer ?
#
loop_
_entity_poly.entity_id
_entity_poly.type
_entity_poly.pdbx_seq_one_letter_code
_entity_poly.pdbx_strand_id
1 'polypeptide(L)'
;MSEHSGGSHPWQPGWFDLVSVLIEGMIANAGQQEAEAFLYRMGESLATRYPLPAARTVQDLERECNLQLARFNWGFVQLQPEEAALQITCHAIPAGDNILPPAEWQSAFGAVLAGLFSGWLQGQGGSNRVPVTAERSEGSTLYYRYQ
;
A
#
# COMPACT_ATOMS: atom_id res chain seq x y z
N MET A 1 13.47 13.18 -38.46
CA MET A 1 13.02 11.78 -38.45
C MET A 1 14.28 10.94 -38.38
N SER A 2 14.61 10.29 -37.26
CA SER A 2 13.72 9.37 -36.53
C SER A 2 13.90 9.46 -35.01
N GLU A 3 12.77 9.41 -34.32
CA GLU A 3 12.60 9.44 -32.88
C GLU A 3 13.27 8.23 -32.22
N HIS A 4 14.11 8.48 -31.22
CA HIS A 4 14.56 7.44 -30.28
C HIS A 4 13.59 7.44 -29.10
N SER A 5 12.48 6.73 -29.26
CA SER A 5 11.51 6.48 -28.20
C SER A 5 12.07 5.44 -27.22
N GLY A 6 13.02 5.85 -26.39
CA GLY A 6 13.55 5.05 -25.28
C GLY A 6 12.61 5.09 -24.07
N GLY A 7 11.40 4.54 -24.22
CA GLY A 7 10.49 4.35 -23.10
C GLY A 7 10.95 3.18 -22.23
N SER A 8 11.88 3.42 -21.31
CA SER A 8 12.28 2.46 -20.28
C SER A 8 11.78 2.95 -18.92
N HIS A 9 10.67 2.37 -18.44
CA HIS A 9 10.30 2.42 -17.03
C HIS A 9 10.64 1.08 -16.37
N PRO A 10 11.27 1.08 -15.19
CA PRO A 10 12.57 0.44 -14.99
C PRO A 10 12.53 -0.53 -13.81
N TRP A 11 11.73 -1.59 -13.89
CA TRP A 11 11.86 -2.68 -12.94
C TRP A 11 12.95 -3.60 -13.48
N GLN A 12 14.15 -3.53 -12.88
CA GLN A 12 15.07 -4.65 -13.06
C GLN A 12 14.38 -5.90 -12.49
N PRO A 13 14.26 -6.98 -13.27
CA PRO A 13 13.84 -8.28 -12.73
C PRO A 13 14.67 -8.60 -11.48
N GLY A 14 14.06 -9.12 -10.40
CA GLY A 14 14.78 -9.48 -9.18
C GLY A 14 14.40 -8.70 -7.91
N TRP A 15 13.89 -7.46 -8.02
CA TRP A 15 13.56 -6.68 -6.80
C TRP A 15 12.37 -7.27 -6.04
N PHE A 16 11.30 -7.67 -6.76
CA PHE A 16 10.15 -8.32 -6.14
C PHE A 16 10.53 -9.69 -5.57
N ASP A 17 11.42 -10.42 -6.25
CA ASP A 17 11.96 -11.70 -5.74
C ASP A 17 12.69 -11.50 -4.40
N LEU A 18 13.52 -10.44 -4.30
CA LEU A 18 14.19 -10.10 -3.04
C LEU A 18 13.18 -9.77 -1.93
N VAL A 19 12.12 -9.03 -2.23
CA VAL A 19 11.08 -8.69 -1.25
C VAL A 19 10.34 -9.92 -0.76
N SER A 20 9.94 -10.80 -1.68
CA SER A 20 9.29 -12.07 -1.32
C SER A 20 10.20 -12.88 -0.40
N VAL A 21 11.49 -13.03 -0.71
CA VAL A 21 12.46 -13.73 0.16
C VAL A 21 12.56 -13.10 1.55
N LEU A 22 12.56 -11.76 1.64
CA LEU A 22 12.57 -11.07 2.94
C LEU A 22 11.28 -11.33 3.73
N ILE A 23 10.13 -11.30 3.07
CA ILE A 23 8.82 -11.59 3.68
C ILE A 23 8.77 -13.04 4.17
N GLU A 24 9.17 -14.02 3.35
CA GLU A 24 9.24 -15.43 3.73
C GLU A 24 10.15 -15.63 4.94
N GLY A 25 11.33 -15.03 4.93
CA GLY A 25 12.28 -15.11 6.04
C GLY A 25 11.73 -14.52 7.34
N MET A 26 10.98 -13.41 7.26
CA MET A 26 10.31 -12.81 8.41
C MET A 26 9.21 -13.73 8.96
N ILE A 27 8.35 -14.26 8.09
CA ILE A 27 7.25 -15.15 8.47
C ILE A 27 7.82 -16.43 9.12
N ALA A 28 8.84 -17.02 8.50
CA ALA A 28 9.49 -18.23 9.00
C ALA A 28 10.16 -18.03 10.37
N ASN A 29 10.69 -16.83 10.65
CA ASN A 29 11.42 -16.54 11.88
C ASN A 29 10.53 -16.04 13.03
N ALA A 30 9.55 -15.18 12.73
CA ALA A 30 8.75 -14.49 13.75
C ALA A 30 7.29 -14.94 13.81
N GLY A 31 6.80 -15.62 12.77
CA GLY A 31 5.38 -15.90 12.58
C GLY A 31 4.69 -14.85 11.70
N GLN A 32 3.52 -15.21 11.18
CA GLN A 32 2.75 -14.37 10.26
C GLN A 32 2.33 -13.04 10.89
N GLN A 33 1.83 -13.09 12.13
CA GLN A 33 1.26 -11.92 12.81
C GLN A 33 2.33 -10.86 13.11
N GLU A 34 3.48 -11.30 13.59
CA GLU A 34 4.63 -10.45 13.87
C GLU A 34 5.22 -9.87 12.58
N ALA A 35 5.27 -10.66 11.50
CA ALA A 35 5.71 -10.20 10.19
C ALA A 35 4.78 -9.10 9.65
N GLU A 36 3.46 -9.29 9.70
CA GLU A 36 2.48 -8.29 9.28
C GLU A 36 2.53 -7.01 10.13
N ALA A 37 2.69 -7.14 11.46
CA ALA A 37 2.85 -5.98 12.34
C ALA A 37 4.12 -5.18 12.02
N PHE A 38 5.21 -5.85 11.65
CA PHE A 38 6.42 -5.18 11.18
C PHE A 38 6.20 -4.48 9.84
N LEU A 39 5.57 -5.16 8.87
CA LEU A 39 5.27 -4.62 7.54
C LEU A 39 4.35 -3.40 7.61
N TYR A 40 3.37 -3.42 8.51
CA TYR A 40 2.54 -2.26 8.83
C TYR A 40 3.40 -1.05 9.25
N ARG A 41 4.34 -1.23 10.19
CA ARG A 41 5.25 -0.16 10.61
C ARG A 41 6.14 0.34 9.46
N MET A 42 6.52 -0.52 8.52
CA MET A 42 7.23 -0.09 7.32
C MET A 42 6.35 0.80 6.44
N GLY A 43 5.05 0.49 6.34
CA GLY A 43 4.04 1.36 5.72
C GLY A 43 3.99 2.76 6.37
N GLU A 44 3.91 2.83 7.70
CA GLU A 44 3.92 4.11 8.44
C GLU A 44 5.23 4.90 8.20
N SER A 45 6.36 4.19 8.17
CA SER A 45 7.65 4.81 7.84
C SER A 45 7.69 5.34 6.41
N LEU A 46 7.06 4.64 5.45
CA LEU A 46 6.91 5.13 4.08
C LEU A 46 6.03 6.37 4.03
N ALA A 47 4.92 6.41 4.77
CA ALA A 47 4.06 7.58 4.86
C ALA A 47 4.82 8.82 5.37
N THR A 48 5.72 8.63 6.34
CA THR A 48 6.59 9.70 6.85
C THR A 48 7.60 10.18 5.80
N ARG A 49 8.16 9.26 5.01
CA ARG A 49 9.13 9.58 3.96
C ARG A 49 8.50 10.22 2.72
N TYR A 50 7.25 9.87 2.44
CA TYR A 50 6.47 10.34 1.30
C TYR A 50 5.12 10.88 1.77
N PRO A 51 5.11 12.02 2.49
CA PRO A 51 3.88 12.58 3.01
C PRO A 51 2.98 13.11 1.89
N LEU A 52 1.68 13.12 2.14
CA LEU A 52 0.72 13.80 1.27
C LEU A 52 0.72 15.30 1.55
N PRO A 53 0.55 16.15 0.53
CA PRO A 53 0.15 17.53 0.72
C PRO A 53 -1.15 17.64 1.52
N ALA A 54 -1.41 18.80 2.12
CA ALA A 54 -2.67 19.03 2.83
C ALA A 54 -3.86 18.99 1.86
N ALA A 55 -4.78 18.06 2.10
CA ALA A 55 -6.02 17.86 1.38
C ALA A 55 -7.18 18.57 2.11
N ARG A 56 -8.09 19.20 1.35
CA ARG A 56 -9.25 19.91 1.91
C ARG A 56 -10.55 19.14 1.77
N THR A 57 -10.57 18.17 0.87
CA THR A 57 -11.71 17.30 0.59
C THR A 57 -11.24 15.85 0.49
N VAL A 58 -12.17 14.90 0.59
CA VAL A 58 -11.88 13.48 0.36
C VAL A 58 -11.38 13.26 -1.08
N GLN A 59 -11.89 14.03 -2.04
CA GLN A 59 -11.44 13.95 -3.43
C GLN A 59 -10.01 14.49 -3.63
N ASP A 60 -9.62 15.54 -2.90
CA ASP A 60 -8.21 15.98 -2.86
C ASP A 60 -7.32 14.88 -2.27
N LEU A 61 -7.76 14.27 -1.17
CA LEU A 61 -7.03 13.21 -0.51
C LEU A 61 -6.82 12.01 -1.44
N GLU A 62 -7.88 11.55 -2.12
CA GLU A 62 -7.81 10.48 -3.10
C GLU A 62 -6.81 10.80 -4.22
N ARG A 63 -6.86 12.02 -4.75
CA ARG A 63 -5.92 12.50 -5.77
C ARG A 63 -4.48 12.45 -5.28
N GLU A 64 -4.19 12.95 -4.08
CA GLU A 64 -2.83 12.94 -3.52
C GLU A 64 -2.32 11.52 -3.22
N CYS A 65 -3.17 10.64 -2.67
CA CYS A 65 -2.87 9.23 -2.51
C CYS A 65 -2.47 8.59 -3.84
N ASN A 66 -3.29 8.79 -4.87
CA ASN A 66 -3.07 8.22 -6.20
C ASN A 66 -1.79 8.73 -6.87
N LEU A 67 -1.46 10.01 -6.69
CA LEU A 67 -0.19 10.56 -7.17
C LEU A 67 1.03 9.89 -6.51
N GLN A 68 0.97 9.60 -5.20
CA GLN A 68 2.06 8.88 -4.54
C GLN A 68 2.12 7.40 -4.96
N LEU A 69 0.98 6.70 -5.00
CA LEU A 69 0.94 5.29 -5.42
C LEU A 69 1.46 5.10 -6.84
N ALA A 70 1.17 6.04 -7.75
CA ALA A 70 1.69 6.02 -9.11
C ALA A 70 3.22 6.08 -9.17
N ARG A 71 3.89 6.77 -8.22
CA ARG A 71 5.36 6.81 -8.15
C ARG A 71 5.98 5.45 -7.85
N PHE A 72 5.26 4.62 -7.09
CA PHE A 72 5.67 3.26 -6.76
C PHE A 72 5.15 2.23 -7.76
N ASN A 73 4.27 2.65 -8.68
CA ASN A 73 3.49 1.75 -9.53
C ASN A 73 2.66 0.74 -8.71
N TRP A 74 2.04 1.22 -7.63
CA TRP A 74 1.28 0.40 -6.67
C TRP A 74 -0.25 0.51 -6.88
N GLY A 75 -0.67 0.71 -8.12
CA GLY A 75 -2.08 0.84 -8.47
C GLY A 75 -2.68 2.19 -8.07
N PHE A 76 -3.95 2.18 -7.70
CA PHE A 76 -4.71 3.38 -7.32
C PHE A 76 -5.76 3.06 -6.25
N VAL A 77 -6.25 4.08 -5.56
CA VAL A 77 -7.29 3.99 -4.55
C VAL A 77 -8.54 4.78 -4.92
N GLN A 78 -9.67 4.29 -4.42
CA GLN A 78 -10.93 5.00 -4.33
C GLN A 78 -11.29 5.19 -2.86
N LEU A 79 -11.68 6.41 -2.49
CA LEU A 79 -12.04 6.79 -1.14
C LEU A 79 -13.54 7.10 -1.05
N GLN A 80 -14.26 6.30 -0.29
CA GLN A 80 -15.70 6.47 -0.10
C GLN A 80 -15.97 6.87 1.36
N PRO A 81 -16.35 8.13 1.65
CA PRO A 81 -16.77 8.51 2.99
C PRO A 81 -18.11 7.84 3.32
N GLU A 82 -18.20 7.34 4.54
CA GLU A 82 -19.41 6.82 5.18
C GLU A 82 -19.73 7.65 6.43
N GLU A 83 -20.84 7.36 7.11
CA GLU A 83 -21.33 8.16 8.25
C GLU A 83 -20.32 8.24 9.42
N ALA A 84 -19.60 7.14 9.69
CA ALA A 84 -18.62 7.04 10.77
C ALA A 84 -17.30 6.38 10.34
N ALA A 85 -17.06 6.27 9.03
CA ALA A 85 -15.89 5.59 8.50
C ALA A 85 -15.46 6.18 7.16
N LEU A 86 -14.24 5.86 6.76
CA LEU A 86 -13.74 6.01 5.40
C LEU A 86 -13.43 4.62 4.85
N GLN A 87 -14.14 4.21 3.80
CA GLN A 87 -13.77 3.02 3.04
C GLN A 87 -12.69 3.38 2.02
N ILE A 88 -11.67 2.53 1.96
CA ILE A 88 -10.53 2.67 1.05
C ILE A 88 -10.49 1.41 0.22
N THR A 89 -10.64 1.53 -1.09
CA THR A 89 -10.48 0.40 -2.02
C THR A 89 -9.25 0.64 -2.86
N CYS A 90 -8.24 -0.22 -2.72
CA CYS A 90 -7.00 -0.16 -3.49
C CYS A 90 -7.03 -1.21 -4.60
N HIS A 91 -6.90 -0.76 -5.86
CA HIS A 91 -6.97 -1.59 -7.06
C HIS A 91 -5.62 -1.71 -7.73
N ALA A 92 -5.47 -2.76 -8.53
CA ALA A 92 -4.29 -2.99 -9.37
C ALA A 92 -2.98 -3.02 -8.55
N ILE A 93 -3.03 -3.62 -7.37
CA ILE A 93 -1.81 -3.88 -6.59
C ILE A 93 -0.83 -4.72 -7.43
N PRO A 94 0.49 -4.52 -7.27
CA PRO A 94 1.48 -5.30 -7.98
C PRO A 94 1.32 -6.79 -7.66
N ALA A 95 1.40 -7.62 -8.70
CA ALA A 95 1.65 -9.04 -8.51
C ALA A 95 3.04 -9.19 -7.86
N GLY A 96 3.17 -10.12 -6.92
CA GLY A 96 4.48 -10.48 -6.36
C GLY A 96 5.36 -11.17 -7.40
N ASP A 97 6.36 -11.89 -6.94
CA ASP A 97 7.29 -12.67 -7.79
C ASP A 97 6.68 -13.96 -8.38
N ASN A 98 5.41 -14.27 -8.07
CA ASN A 98 4.74 -15.55 -8.37
C ASN A 98 5.38 -16.79 -7.72
N ILE A 99 6.31 -16.59 -6.77
CA ILE A 99 6.90 -17.68 -5.97
C ILE A 99 6.19 -17.74 -4.63
N LEU A 100 6.04 -16.60 -3.96
CA LEU A 100 5.26 -16.51 -2.72
C LEU A 100 3.79 -16.80 -3.01
N PRO A 101 3.09 -17.62 -2.18
CA PRO A 101 1.68 -17.87 -2.36
C PRO A 101 0.88 -16.55 -2.46
N PRO A 102 -0.06 -16.41 -3.42
CA PRO A 102 -0.77 -15.14 -3.64
C PRO A 102 -1.42 -14.56 -2.38
N ALA A 103 -1.95 -15.42 -1.50
CA ALA A 103 -2.56 -15.01 -0.24
C ALA A 103 -1.54 -14.39 0.73
N GLU A 104 -0.33 -14.97 0.83
CA GLU A 104 0.75 -14.46 1.68
C GLU A 104 1.28 -13.13 1.15
N TRP A 105 1.46 -13.03 -0.17
CA TRP A 105 1.82 -11.76 -0.82
C TRP A 105 0.76 -10.68 -0.56
N GLN A 106 -0.52 -10.99 -0.76
CA GLN A 106 -1.61 -10.05 -0.52
C GLN A 106 -1.69 -9.62 0.94
N SER A 107 -1.47 -10.54 1.89
CA SER A 107 -1.49 -10.19 3.31
C SER A 107 -0.31 -9.29 3.68
N ALA A 108 0.89 -9.66 3.25
CA ALA A 108 2.11 -8.90 3.51
C ALA A 108 2.06 -7.50 2.88
N PHE A 109 1.74 -7.42 1.59
CA PHE A 109 1.62 -6.14 0.89
C PHE A 109 0.43 -5.33 1.42
N GLY A 110 -0.66 -6.01 1.78
CA GLY A 110 -1.83 -5.41 2.40
C GLY A 110 -1.51 -4.74 3.73
N ALA A 111 -0.66 -5.35 4.57
CA ALA A 111 -0.18 -4.76 5.81
C ALA A 111 0.65 -3.50 5.56
N VAL A 112 1.55 -3.52 4.57
CA VAL A 112 2.33 -2.32 4.16
C VAL A 112 1.40 -1.18 3.75
N LEU A 113 0.40 -1.45 2.91
CA LEU A 113 -0.56 -0.43 2.47
C LEU A 113 -1.44 0.08 3.62
N ALA A 114 -1.87 -0.78 4.54
CA ALA A 114 -2.61 -0.37 5.74
C ALA A 114 -1.81 0.64 6.59
N GLY A 115 -0.52 0.36 6.82
CA GLY A 115 0.36 1.29 7.53
C GLY A 115 0.58 2.60 6.78
N LEU A 116 0.76 2.51 5.45
CA LEU A 116 0.91 3.68 4.58
C LEU A 116 -0.31 4.61 4.65
N PHE A 117 -1.52 4.04 4.48
CA PHE A 117 -2.75 4.81 4.56
C PHE A 117 -3.00 5.38 5.95
N SER A 118 -2.68 4.63 7.02
CA SER A 118 -2.78 5.12 8.39
C SER A 118 -1.89 6.35 8.62
N GLY A 119 -0.63 6.28 8.22
CA GLY A 119 0.31 7.39 8.35
C GLY A 119 -0.10 8.60 7.50
N TRP A 120 -0.64 8.38 6.30
CA TRP A 120 -1.17 9.46 5.47
C TRP A 120 -2.39 10.14 6.11
N LEU A 121 -3.39 9.37 6.58
CA LEU A 121 -4.56 9.92 7.24
C LEU A 121 -4.19 10.67 8.52
N GLN A 122 -3.27 10.14 9.31
CA GLN A 122 -2.71 10.83 10.48
C GLN A 122 -2.06 12.17 10.08
N GLY A 123 -1.29 12.19 8.99
CA GLY A 123 -0.69 13.42 8.44
C GLY A 123 -1.72 14.48 7.99
N GLN A 124 -2.95 14.07 7.68
CA GLN A 124 -4.07 14.97 7.36
C GLN A 124 -4.87 15.42 8.59
N GLY A 125 -4.43 15.07 9.80
CA GLY A 125 -5.13 15.37 11.05
C GLY A 125 -6.04 14.25 11.55
N GLY A 126 -5.98 13.05 10.94
CA GLY A 126 -6.60 11.84 11.45
C GLY A 126 -6.02 11.41 12.81
N SER A 127 -6.77 10.58 13.53
CA SER A 127 -6.38 10.11 14.86
C SER A 127 -5.28 9.04 14.76
N ASN A 128 -4.18 9.24 15.49
CA ASN A 128 -3.13 8.21 15.69
C ASN A 128 -3.63 6.97 16.45
N ARG A 129 -4.84 7.01 17.02
CA ARG A 129 -5.42 5.87 17.75
C ARG A 129 -6.26 4.96 16.86
N VAL A 130 -6.55 5.40 15.64
CA VAL A 130 -7.42 4.70 14.70
C VAL A 130 -6.56 4.26 13.51
N PRO A 131 -6.12 3.00 13.46
CA PRO A 131 -5.41 2.49 12.30
C PRO A 131 -6.40 2.24 11.15
N VAL A 132 -5.91 2.31 9.92
CA VAL A 132 -6.57 1.70 8.76
C VAL A 132 -6.45 0.19 8.89
N THR A 133 -7.58 -0.52 8.85
CA THR A 133 -7.65 -1.97 8.96
C THR A 133 -8.02 -2.61 7.63
N ALA A 134 -7.31 -3.66 7.22
CA ALA A 134 -7.69 -4.47 6.08
C ALA A 134 -8.94 -5.31 6.41
N GLU A 135 -9.90 -5.36 5.50
CA GLU A 135 -11.15 -6.10 5.68
C GLU A 135 -11.20 -7.37 4.83
N ARG A 136 -10.78 -7.27 3.57
CA ARG A 136 -10.80 -8.39 2.60
C ARG A 136 -9.90 -8.09 1.40
N SER A 137 -9.60 -9.13 0.64
CA SER A 137 -8.96 -9.06 -0.68
C SER A 137 -9.79 -9.78 -1.74
N GLU A 138 -9.77 -9.27 -2.98
CA GLU A 138 -10.38 -9.92 -4.15
C GLU A 138 -9.51 -9.67 -5.38
N GLY A 139 -8.87 -10.73 -5.89
CA GLY A 139 -7.95 -10.61 -7.03
C GLY A 139 -6.80 -9.63 -6.73
N SER A 140 -6.68 -8.56 -7.50
CA SER A 140 -5.72 -7.47 -7.28
C SER A 140 -6.31 -6.26 -6.54
N THR A 141 -7.43 -6.45 -5.84
CA THR A 141 -8.09 -5.40 -5.06
C THR A 141 -8.03 -5.70 -3.56
N LEU A 142 -7.69 -4.69 -2.77
CA LEU A 142 -7.66 -4.73 -1.31
C LEU A 142 -8.65 -3.71 -0.75
N TYR A 143 -9.40 -4.12 0.27
CA TYR A 143 -10.42 -3.29 0.91
C TYR A 143 -9.99 -2.98 2.34
N TYR A 144 -10.09 -1.71 2.71
CA TYR A 144 -9.76 -1.23 4.04
C TYR A 144 -10.82 -0.30 4.59
N ARG A 145 -10.77 -0.13 5.91
CA ARG A 145 -11.62 0.79 6.66
C ARG A 145 -10.81 1.60 7.65
N TYR A 146 -11.17 2.87 7.79
CA TYR A 146 -10.72 3.77 8.85
C TYR A 146 -11.95 4.25 9.63
N GLN A 147 -12.03 4.03 10.95
CA GLN A 147 -13.20 4.31 11.78
C GLN A 147 -12.83 4.65 13.24
#